data_AF-A0A7J6US04-F1
#
_entry.id   AF-A0A7J6US04-F1
#
_cell.length_a   1.000
_cell.length_b   1.000
_cell.length_c   1.000
_cell.angle_alpha   90.00
_cell.angle_beta   90.00
_cell.angle_gamma   90.00
#
_symmetry.space_group_name_H-M   'P 1'
#
loop_
_entity.id
_entity.type
_entity.pdbx_description
1 polymer ?
#
loop_
_entity_poly.entity_id
_entity_poly.type
_entity_poly.pdbx_seq_one_letter_code
_entity_poly.pdbx_strand_id
1 'polypeptide(L)'
;MFSLVNPKELPVENVQTSLWNNLHPEQVIGVPAIIKEIDCLTATVEELLQVRANFSSSITLENTRFSGFGGWFDVHFRGSRANPARQEIELTTAPSQDNGTHWGQQVFLVHPPLRVQEGDKMAVSISMNRSKENHRLMEVELTCEMKQSSGTQLRPFTKKFFIE
;
A
#
# COMPACT_ATOMS: atom_id res chain seq x y z
N MET A 1 6.00 -2.15 0.76
CA MET A 1 5.36 -1.90 -0.55
C MET A 1 3.90 -1.50 -0.39
N PHE A 2 3.32 -0.84 -1.39
CA PHE A 2 1.89 -0.52 -1.50
C PHE A 2 1.37 -0.90 -2.89
N SER A 3 0.12 -1.36 -3.01
CA SER A 3 -0.54 -1.66 -4.29
C SER A 3 -2.06 -1.41 -4.26
N LEU A 4 -2.73 -1.60 -5.39
CA LEU A 4 -4.17 -1.44 -5.60
C LEU A 4 -4.89 -2.78 -5.36
N VAL A 5 -6.01 -2.77 -4.64
CA VAL A 5 -6.70 -4.00 -4.20
C VAL A 5 -8.22 -4.00 -4.45
N ASN A 6 -8.78 -5.20 -4.59
CA ASN A 6 -10.22 -5.43 -4.66
C ASN A 6 -10.70 -6.51 -3.64
N PRO A 7 -10.96 -6.13 -2.37
CA PRO A 7 -11.47 -7.06 -1.37
C PRO A 7 -12.92 -7.47 -1.66
N LYS A 8 -13.22 -8.77 -1.59
CA LYS A 8 -14.60 -9.28 -1.65
C LYS A 8 -15.24 -9.11 -0.27
N GLU A 9 -16.40 -8.44 -0.25
CA GLU A 9 -17.34 -8.27 0.89
C GLU A 9 -16.72 -7.81 2.22
N LEU A 10 -16.86 -6.51 2.54
CA LEU A 10 -16.51 -5.95 3.85
C LEU A 10 -17.65 -5.07 4.40
N PRO A 11 -17.97 -5.13 5.71
CA PRO A 11 -18.99 -4.30 6.34
C PRO A 11 -18.64 -2.81 6.25
N VAL A 12 -19.67 -1.97 6.07
CA VAL A 12 -19.56 -0.53 5.70
C VAL A 12 -19.25 0.38 6.90
N GLU A 13 -18.92 -0.17 8.07
CA GLU A 13 -18.66 0.64 9.26
C GLU A 13 -17.22 1.18 9.23
N ASN A 14 -17.11 2.52 9.16
CA ASN A 14 -15.87 3.32 9.14
C ASN A 14 -14.89 3.06 7.98
N VAL A 15 -15.27 3.45 6.76
CA VAL A 15 -14.42 3.44 5.54
C VAL A 15 -13.07 4.18 5.68
N GLN A 16 -12.88 4.97 6.73
CA GLN A 16 -11.66 5.72 6.99
C GLN A 16 -10.64 4.95 7.86
N THR A 17 -11.02 3.91 8.58
CA THR A 17 -10.04 3.12 9.35
C THR A 17 -9.47 2.01 8.45
N SER A 18 -8.16 1.82 8.48
CA SER A 18 -7.52 0.73 7.74
C SER A 18 -7.93 -0.62 8.30
N LEU A 19 -8.09 -1.60 7.43
CA LEU A 19 -8.50 -2.94 7.82
C LEU A 19 -7.32 -3.91 7.69
N TRP A 20 -7.15 -4.76 8.71
CA TRP A 20 -6.36 -5.97 8.55
C TRP A 20 -7.05 -6.89 7.55
N ASN A 21 -6.31 -7.45 6.60
CA ASN A 21 -6.80 -8.47 5.70
C ASN A 21 -5.67 -9.43 5.29
N ASN A 22 -6.03 -10.67 4.94
CA ASN A 22 -5.14 -11.61 4.27
C ASN A 22 -5.48 -11.65 2.79
N LEU A 23 -4.87 -10.73 2.03
CA LEU A 23 -5.10 -10.57 0.60
C LEU A 23 -4.54 -11.76 -0.18
N HIS A 24 -5.35 -12.29 -1.09
CA HIS A 24 -4.91 -13.20 -2.12
C HIS A 24 -4.16 -12.44 -3.23
N PRO A 25 -3.11 -13.00 -3.86
CA PRO A 25 -2.38 -12.35 -4.95
C PRO A 25 -3.28 -11.87 -6.10
N GLU A 26 -4.33 -12.61 -6.43
CA GLU A 26 -5.31 -12.23 -7.47
C GLU A 26 -6.12 -10.97 -7.13
N GLN A 27 -6.13 -10.54 -5.87
CA GLN A 27 -6.79 -9.30 -5.46
C GLN A 27 -5.91 -8.07 -5.70
N VAL A 28 -4.64 -8.26 -6.05
CA VAL A 28 -3.73 -7.18 -6.44
C VAL A 28 -3.95 -6.89 -7.92
N ILE A 29 -4.50 -5.71 -8.22
CA ILE A 29 -4.95 -5.37 -9.58
C ILE A 29 -4.01 -4.43 -10.33
N GLY A 30 -2.89 -4.06 -9.73
CA GLY A 30 -1.88 -3.18 -10.32
C GLY A 30 -0.48 -3.47 -9.82
N VAL A 31 0.52 -2.88 -10.49
CA VAL A 31 1.93 -3.06 -10.15
C VAL A 31 2.23 -2.42 -8.78
N PRO A 32 2.76 -3.18 -7.79
CA PRO A 32 3.13 -2.62 -6.50
C PRO A 32 4.28 -1.62 -6.60
N ALA A 33 4.35 -0.69 -5.65
CA ALA A 33 5.43 0.27 -5.54
C ALA A 33 6.03 0.28 -4.13
N ILE A 34 7.32 0.59 -4.05
CA ILE A 34 8.00 0.87 -2.78
C ILE A 34 7.77 2.33 -2.43
N ILE A 35 7.22 2.58 -1.24
CA ILE A 35 6.94 3.95 -0.76
C ILE A 35 7.96 4.43 0.28
N LYS A 36 8.76 3.53 0.83
CA LYS A 36 9.81 3.81 1.79
C LYS A 36 10.76 2.62 1.86
N GLU A 37 12.05 2.91 1.87
CA GLU A 37 13.11 1.98 2.24
C GLU A 37 13.77 2.50 3.51
N ILE A 38 14.17 1.59 4.41
CA ILE A 38 14.78 1.92 5.70
C ILE A 38 16.04 1.08 5.83
N ASP A 39 17.20 1.73 5.91
CA ASP A 39 18.45 1.07 6.29
C ASP A 39 18.56 1.10 7.82
N CYS A 40 18.36 -0.05 8.45
CA CYS A 40 18.41 -0.19 9.91
C CYS A 40 19.78 0.16 10.53
N LEU A 41 20.85 0.30 9.74
CA LEU A 41 22.16 0.76 10.24
C LEU A 41 22.26 2.29 10.34
N THR A 42 21.47 3.02 9.56
CA THR A 42 21.61 4.48 9.43
C THR A 42 20.32 5.27 9.66
N ALA A 43 19.17 4.60 9.73
CA ALA A 43 17.88 5.26 9.91
C ALA A 43 17.84 6.12 11.18
N THR A 44 17.26 7.32 11.06
CA THR A 44 17.07 8.22 12.21
C THR A 44 15.60 8.29 12.61
N VAL A 45 15.31 8.78 13.83
CA VAL A 45 13.93 8.95 14.28
C VAL A 45 13.18 9.94 13.39
N GLU A 46 13.84 11.03 13.00
CA GLU A 46 13.28 12.09 12.15
C GLU A 46 12.83 11.52 10.79
N GLU A 47 13.63 10.63 10.21
CA GLU A 47 13.30 9.94 8.96
C GLU A 47 12.03 9.07 9.08
N LEU A 48 11.75 8.55 10.27
CA LEU A 48 10.62 7.66 10.56
C LEU A 48 9.36 8.40 11.05
N LEU A 49 9.43 9.71 11.26
CA LEU A 49 8.28 10.50 11.70
C LEU A 49 7.24 10.66 10.58
N GLN A 50 7.68 10.64 9.33
CA GLN A 50 6.84 10.87 8.17
C GLN A 50 7.30 10.04 6.98
N VAL A 51 6.35 9.36 6.34
CA VAL A 51 6.54 8.74 5.03
C VAL A 51 5.82 9.58 3.99
N ARG A 52 6.51 9.92 2.91
CA ARG A 52 5.93 10.56 1.72
C ARG A 52 6.47 9.90 0.48
N ALA A 53 5.59 9.54 -0.44
CA ALA A 53 5.98 9.00 -1.73
C ALA A 53 4.98 9.38 -2.81
N ASN A 54 5.47 9.50 -4.04
CA ASN A 54 4.65 9.54 -5.23
C ASN A 54 5.03 8.35 -6.10
N PHE A 55 4.06 7.60 -6.59
CA PHE A 55 4.31 6.46 -7.47
C PHE A 55 3.23 6.39 -8.55
N SER A 56 3.53 5.66 -9.62
CA SER A 56 2.52 5.31 -10.61
C SER A 56 2.35 3.80 -10.64
N SER A 57 1.10 3.35 -10.68
CA SER A 57 0.73 1.96 -10.82
C SER A 57 -0.13 1.80 -12.07
N SER A 58 0.16 0.78 -12.88
CA SER A 58 -0.67 0.42 -14.03
C SER A 58 -1.57 -0.74 -13.65
N ILE A 59 -2.84 -0.67 -14.06
CA ILE A 59 -3.80 -1.76 -13.88
C ILE A 59 -3.43 -2.91 -14.82
N THR A 60 -3.40 -4.12 -14.27
CA THR A 60 -2.92 -5.33 -14.96
C THR A 60 -4.04 -6.32 -15.30
N LEU A 61 -5.28 -6.04 -14.90
CA LEU A 61 -6.42 -6.92 -15.09
C LEU A 61 -7.52 -6.26 -15.89
N GLU A 62 -8.17 -7.02 -16.78
CA GLU A 62 -9.34 -6.59 -17.51
C GLU A 62 -10.60 -6.51 -16.63
N ASN A 63 -11.49 -5.56 -16.93
CA ASN A 63 -12.87 -5.48 -16.41
C ASN A 63 -13.01 -5.61 -14.88
N THR A 64 -12.08 -5.03 -14.12
CA THR A 64 -12.07 -5.13 -12.66
C THR A 64 -12.56 -3.85 -11.98
N ARG A 65 -12.52 -3.83 -10.66
CA ARG A 65 -12.84 -2.66 -9.83
C ARG A 65 -11.69 -2.36 -8.90
N PHE A 66 -11.28 -1.10 -8.90
CA PHE A 66 -10.43 -0.55 -7.88
C PHE A 66 -11.25 -0.19 -6.64
N SER A 67 -10.99 -0.88 -5.54
CA SER A 67 -11.77 -0.76 -4.29
C SER A 67 -10.92 -0.30 -3.10
N GLY A 68 -9.61 -0.11 -3.28
CA GLY A 68 -8.75 0.38 -2.20
C GLY A 68 -7.26 0.17 -2.47
N PHE A 69 -6.44 0.55 -1.49
CA PHE A 69 -5.00 0.29 -1.48
C PHE A 69 -4.65 -0.80 -0.47
N GLY A 70 -3.65 -1.62 -0.76
CA GLY A 70 -3.05 -2.59 0.15
C GLY A 70 -1.62 -2.18 0.48
N GLY A 71 -1.24 -2.20 1.75
CA GLY A 71 0.10 -1.94 2.23
C GLY A 71 0.69 -3.15 2.95
N TRP A 72 1.95 -3.44 2.69
CA TRP A 72 2.72 -4.52 3.33
C TRP A 72 4.20 -4.15 3.42
N PHE A 73 5.02 -4.99 4.03
CA PHE A 73 6.45 -4.72 4.18
C PHE A 73 7.30 -5.96 3.94
N ASP A 74 8.58 -5.70 3.68
CA ASP A 74 9.62 -6.70 3.55
C ASP A 74 10.76 -6.33 4.51
N VAL A 75 11.39 -7.35 5.10
CA VAL A 75 12.56 -7.21 5.97
C VAL A 75 13.66 -8.11 5.43
N HIS A 76 14.84 -7.54 5.22
CA HIS A 76 16.00 -8.28 4.72
C HIS A 76 17.10 -8.38 5.77
N PHE A 77 17.58 -9.59 6.00
CA PHE A 77 18.70 -9.89 6.90
C PHE A 77 19.98 -10.07 6.06
N ARG A 78 20.67 -8.96 5.79
CA ARG A 78 21.87 -8.93 4.91
C ARG A 78 23.20 -8.72 5.63
N GLY A 79 23.18 -8.48 6.94
CA GLY A 79 24.37 -8.04 7.68
C GLY A 79 24.77 -6.61 7.31
N SER A 80 26.04 -6.26 7.48
CA SER A 80 26.59 -4.95 7.10
C SER A 80 27.58 -5.08 5.94
N ARG A 81 27.95 -3.96 5.30
CA ARG A 81 28.99 -3.97 4.25
C ARG A 81 30.33 -4.53 4.74
N ALA A 82 30.67 -4.30 6.02
CA ALA A 82 31.91 -4.77 6.63
C ALA A 82 31.82 -6.23 7.11
N ASN A 83 30.62 -6.72 7.40
CA ASN A 83 30.38 -8.09 7.82
C ASN A 83 29.06 -8.59 7.20
N PRO A 84 29.09 -8.99 5.92
CA PRO A 84 27.89 -9.42 5.21
C PRO A 84 27.37 -10.75 5.76
N ALA A 85 26.05 -10.95 5.69
CA ALA A 85 25.46 -12.23 6.01
C ALA A 85 25.98 -13.31 5.05
N ARG A 86 26.21 -14.52 5.56
CA ARG A 86 26.60 -15.68 4.72
C ARG A 86 25.48 -16.10 3.78
N GLN A 87 24.23 -15.86 4.19
CA GLN A 87 23.03 -16.11 3.43
C GLN A 87 22.05 -14.98 3.73
N GLU A 88 21.54 -14.33 2.68
CA GLU A 88 20.48 -13.35 2.84
C GLU A 88 19.16 -14.08 3.10
N ILE A 89 18.41 -13.59 4.08
CA ILE A 89 17.07 -14.08 4.41
C ILE A 89 16.11 -12.91 4.25
N GLU A 90 14.93 -13.21 3.70
CA GLU A 90 13.85 -12.24 3.53
C GLU A 90 12.61 -12.72 4.29
N LEU A 91 11.99 -11.79 5.00
CA LEU A 91 10.63 -11.93 5.54
C LEU A 91 9.75 -10.92 4.82
N THR A 92 8.84 -11.40 3.96
CA THR A 92 7.83 -10.58 3.29
C THR A 92 6.45 -10.82 3.89
N THR A 93 5.63 -9.77 3.95
CA THR A 93 4.20 -9.87 4.23
C THR A 93 3.35 -9.58 3.00
N ALA A 94 3.92 -9.72 1.79
CA ALA A 94 3.19 -9.58 0.54
C ALA A 94 1.98 -10.54 0.47
N PRO A 95 0.92 -10.18 -0.28
CA PRO A 95 -0.18 -11.08 -0.58
C PRO A 95 0.34 -12.45 -1.06
N SER A 96 -0.15 -13.52 -0.44
CA SER A 96 0.27 -14.89 -0.74
C SER A 96 -0.92 -15.84 -0.58
N GLN A 97 -0.95 -16.88 -1.40
CA GLN A 97 -1.96 -17.94 -1.27
C GLN A 97 -1.72 -18.80 -0.01
N ASP A 98 -0.48 -19.26 0.19
CA ASP A 98 -0.18 -20.24 1.25
C ASP A 98 0.63 -19.68 2.43
N ASN A 99 1.33 -18.56 2.26
CA ASN A 99 2.29 -18.01 3.24
C ASN A 99 1.76 -16.76 3.96
N GLY A 100 0.50 -16.81 4.42
CA GLY A 100 -0.07 -15.72 5.22
C GLY A 100 0.70 -15.53 6.53
N THR A 101 0.97 -14.26 6.89
CA THR A 101 1.57 -13.90 8.18
C THR A 101 0.51 -13.29 9.11
N HIS A 102 0.75 -13.27 10.42
CA HIS A 102 -0.17 -12.64 11.37
C HIS A 102 -0.35 -11.12 11.14
N TRP A 103 0.61 -10.45 10.49
CA TRP A 103 0.48 -9.04 10.10
C TRP A 103 -0.53 -8.85 8.97
N GLY A 104 -0.74 -9.85 8.13
CA GLY A 104 -1.54 -9.71 6.91
C GLY A 104 -1.06 -8.54 6.05
N GLN A 105 -2.03 -7.81 5.50
CA GLN A 105 -1.83 -6.54 4.81
C GLN A 105 -2.81 -5.50 5.35
N GLN A 106 -2.42 -4.24 5.28
CA GLN A 106 -3.29 -3.12 5.64
C GLN A 106 -4.07 -2.64 4.42
N VAL A 107 -5.40 -2.62 4.52
CA VAL A 107 -6.30 -2.26 3.43
C VAL A 107 -6.98 -0.92 3.68
N PHE A 108 -6.84 0.01 2.74
CA PHE A 108 -7.43 1.35 2.76
C PHE A 108 -8.55 1.43 1.72
N LEU A 109 -9.81 1.31 2.16
CA LEU A 109 -10.95 1.17 1.27
C LEU A 109 -11.34 2.48 0.57
N VAL A 110 -11.55 2.40 -0.74
CA VAL A 110 -12.07 3.49 -1.56
C VAL A 110 -13.51 3.19 -1.92
N HIS A 111 -14.43 3.96 -1.32
CA HIS A 111 -15.85 3.94 -1.67
C HIS A 111 -16.28 5.26 -2.36
N PRO A 112 -17.11 5.19 -3.41
CA PRO A 112 -17.48 3.97 -4.15
C PRO A 112 -16.31 3.40 -4.97
N PRO A 113 -16.27 2.08 -5.25
CA PRO A 113 -15.26 1.49 -6.10
C PRO A 113 -15.27 2.06 -7.52
N LEU A 114 -14.10 2.18 -8.14
CA LEU A 114 -13.94 2.70 -9.49
C LEU A 114 -13.80 1.56 -10.49
N ARG A 115 -14.52 1.61 -11.61
CA ARG A 115 -14.32 0.66 -12.71
C ARG A 115 -13.01 0.98 -13.42
N VAL A 116 -12.19 -0.04 -13.63
CA VAL A 116 -10.87 0.09 -14.24
C VAL A 116 -10.61 -1.07 -15.20
N GLN A 117 -9.72 -0.85 -16.15
CA GLN A 117 -9.33 -1.86 -17.14
C GLN A 117 -7.81 -1.90 -17.28
N GLU A 118 -7.32 -2.99 -17.87
CA GLU A 118 -5.90 -3.15 -18.16
C GLU A 118 -5.35 -1.95 -18.94
N GLY A 119 -4.17 -1.48 -18.54
CA GLY A 119 -3.51 -0.33 -19.14
C GLY A 119 -3.95 1.04 -18.61
N ASP A 120 -5.00 1.11 -17.78
CA ASP A 120 -5.30 2.32 -17.01
C ASP A 120 -4.13 2.63 -16.06
N LYS A 121 -3.79 3.92 -15.91
CA LYS A 121 -2.69 4.37 -15.08
C LYS A 121 -3.21 5.18 -13.89
N MET A 122 -2.68 4.88 -12.71
CA MET A 122 -2.93 5.65 -11.49
C MET A 122 -1.64 6.32 -11.07
N ALA A 123 -1.67 7.63 -10.88
CA ALA A 123 -0.65 8.38 -10.18
C ALA A 123 -1.13 8.58 -8.74
N VAL A 124 -0.33 8.14 -7.78
CA VAL A 124 -0.69 8.09 -6.37
C VAL A 124 0.33 8.87 -5.58
N SER A 125 -0.17 9.78 -4.74
CA SER A 125 0.61 10.45 -3.70
C SER A 125 0.14 9.92 -2.35
N ILE A 126 1.09 9.48 -1.52
CA ILE A 126 0.84 9.01 -0.16
C ILE A 126 1.63 9.88 0.82
N SER A 127 0.98 10.26 1.91
CA SER A 127 1.66 10.75 3.11
C SER A 127 1.16 10.00 4.34
N MET A 128 2.06 9.62 5.23
CA MET A 128 1.74 8.92 6.47
C MET A 128 2.50 9.60 7.61
N ASN A 129 1.77 9.94 8.68
CA ASN A 129 2.28 10.66 9.84
C ASN A 129 1.77 9.99 11.12
N ARG A 130 2.52 10.13 12.22
CA ARG A 130 2.00 9.78 13.54
C ARG A 130 0.87 10.74 13.94
N SER A 131 -0.19 10.22 14.55
CA SER A 131 -1.26 11.04 15.12
C SER A 131 -0.70 11.91 16.25
N LYS A 132 -1.26 13.14 16.36
CA LYS A 132 -0.93 14.07 17.46
C LYS A 132 -1.52 13.63 18.80
N GLU A 133 -2.63 12.90 18.76
CA GLU A 133 -3.37 12.47 19.97
C GLU A 133 -2.72 11.24 20.60
N ASN A 134 -2.28 10.28 19.78
CA ASN A 134 -1.56 9.11 20.20
C ASN A 134 -0.47 8.77 19.19
N HIS A 135 0.79 8.91 19.59
CA HIS A 135 1.96 8.68 18.74
C HIS A 135 2.13 7.23 18.26
N ARG A 136 1.28 6.30 18.71
CA ARG A 136 1.20 4.92 18.25
C ARG A 136 0.27 4.72 17.06
N LEU A 137 -0.66 5.66 16.82
CA LEU A 137 -1.58 5.62 15.68
C LEU A 137 -0.99 6.39 14.50
N MET A 138 -1.38 6.02 13.28
CA MET A 138 -0.94 6.68 12.06
C MET A 138 -2.11 7.27 11.29
N GLU A 139 -1.91 8.48 10.75
CA GLU A 139 -2.80 9.09 9.79
C GLU A 139 -2.20 8.95 8.40
N VAL A 140 -2.97 8.42 7.45
CA VAL A 140 -2.55 8.22 6.07
C VAL A 140 -3.42 9.07 5.15
N GLU A 141 -2.81 9.95 4.36
CA GLU A 141 -3.49 10.68 3.30
C GLU A 141 -3.04 10.12 1.94
N LEU A 142 -4.03 9.75 1.12
CA LEU A 142 -3.83 9.19 -0.20
C LEU A 142 -4.56 10.05 -1.23
N THR A 143 -3.81 10.59 -2.19
CA THR A 143 -4.34 11.25 -3.37
C THR A 143 -4.11 10.37 -4.59
N CYS A 144 -5.13 10.21 -5.43
CA CYS A 144 -5.04 9.41 -6.63
C CYS A 144 -5.61 10.16 -7.83
N GLU A 145 -4.82 10.20 -8.90
CA GLU A 145 -5.21 10.68 -10.22
C GLU A 145 -5.20 9.50 -11.19
N MET A 146 -6.31 9.28 -11.90
CA MET A 146 -6.43 8.17 -12.82
C MET A 146 -6.57 8.65 -14.25
N LYS A 147 -5.77 8.05 -15.13
CA LYS A 147 -5.83 8.21 -16.57
C LYS A 147 -6.19 6.87 -17.20
N GLN A 148 -7.35 6.83 -17.84
CA GLN A 148 -7.78 5.66 -18.58
C GLN A 148 -6.90 5.47 -19.82
N SER A 149 -6.76 4.23 -20.24
CA SER A 149 -6.05 3.84 -21.48
C SER A 149 -6.61 4.52 -22.73
N SER A 150 -7.90 4.89 -22.74
CA SER A 150 -8.55 5.72 -23.78
C SER A 150 -8.06 7.16 -23.84
N GLY A 151 -7.29 7.62 -22.84
CA GLY A 151 -6.80 8.99 -22.70
C GLY A 151 -7.66 9.87 -21.78
N THR A 152 -8.86 9.42 -21.39
CA THR A 152 -9.75 10.15 -20.48
C THR A 152 -9.13 10.23 -19.08
N GLN A 153 -9.09 11.42 -18.50
CA GLN A 153 -8.69 11.62 -17.11
C GLN A 153 -9.94 11.67 -16.23
N LEU A 154 -9.95 10.86 -15.17
CA LEU A 154 -11.01 10.88 -14.17
C LEU A 154 -10.71 11.94 -13.11
N ARG A 155 -11.76 12.39 -12.41
CA ARG A 155 -11.61 13.37 -11.32
C ARG A 155 -10.69 12.81 -10.24
N PRO A 156 -9.60 13.51 -9.87
CA PRO A 156 -8.76 13.14 -8.74
C PRO A 156 -9.55 13.04 -7.44
N PHE A 157 -9.12 12.18 -6.53
CA PHE A 157 -9.64 12.12 -5.18
C PHE A 157 -8.51 12.14 -4.15
N THR A 158 -8.82 12.69 -2.98
CA THR A 158 -7.98 12.60 -1.78
C THR A 158 -8.81 11.98 -0.67
N LYS A 159 -8.26 10.99 0.03
CA LYS A 159 -8.88 10.36 1.20
C LYS A 159 -7.88 10.29 2.35
N LYS A 160 -8.39 10.54 3.55
CA LYS A 160 -7.67 10.36 4.82
C LYS A 160 -8.12 9.06 5.46
N PHE A 161 -7.14 8.32 5.97
CA PHE A 161 -7.31 7.06 6.67
C PHE A 161 -6.56 7.05 8.00
N PHE A 162 -6.95 6.13 8.88
CA PHE A 162 -6.36 5.95 10.20
C PHE A 162 -5.93 4.50 10.37
N ILE A 163 -4.73 4.30 10.90
CA ILE A 163 -4.23 2.98 11.34
C ILE A 163 -4.21 3.04 12.87
N GLU A 164 -5.08 2.24 13.46
CA GLU A 164 -5.32 2.16 14.91
C GLU A 164 -4.63 0.94 15.56
#